data_AF-A0A8K1DD40-F1
#
_entry.id   AF-A0A8K1DD40-F1
#
_cell.length_a   1.000
_cell.length_b   1.000
_cell.length_c   1.000
_cell.angle_alpha   90.00
_cell.angle_beta   90.00
_cell.angle_gamma   90.00
#
_symmetry.space_group_name_H-M   'P 1'
#
loop_
_entity.id
_entity.type
_entity.pdbx_description
1 polymer ?
#
loop_
_entity_poly.entity_id
_entity_poly.type
_entity_poly.pdbx_seq_one_letter_code
_entity_poly.pdbx_strand_id
1 'polypeptide(L)'
;MIECFRKGYNSFYIILSLSFVVVFIFFENLPNAFADDQVLITKTGTLNQVIFDGKWTFYTEWKESSLNDLVYNDTTRIELRSAHQDNYLYFMIDALTQTNFVKNSDRAVICLDANDTKMQVPDSSYYCFISVLNGKNSFVLQGGSPLEITSHYKIIPNPDGFIAIGGISDQNDRYTPTPHSTYEFRIPIDFVGRSDIYGIYVGVYDSHSNMVYSYPRILAQLVL
;
A
#
# COMPACT_ATOMS: atom_id res chain seq x y z
N MET A 1 -60.20 -35.72 -64.69
CA MET A 1 -60.78 -34.51 -65.30
C MET A 1 -61.20 -33.61 -64.13
N ILE A 2 -60.38 -32.58 -63.84
CA ILE A 2 -60.67 -31.29 -63.15
C ILE A 2 -61.35 -31.42 -61.75
N GLU A 3 -60.74 -31.14 -60.59
CA GLU A 3 -60.22 -29.84 -60.13
C GLU A 3 -59.09 -29.93 -59.09
N CYS A 4 -58.36 -28.82 -59.01
CA CYS A 4 -57.16 -28.53 -58.22
C CYS A 4 -57.48 -27.60 -57.03
N PHE A 5 -56.72 -27.78 -55.95
CA PHE A 5 -56.09 -26.76 -55.09
C PHE A 5 -56.84 -26.04 -53.93
N ARG A 6 -56.05 -25.97 -52.81
CA ARG A 6 -55.85 -24.87 -51.83
C ARG A 6 -56.83 -24.75 -50.64
N LYS A 7 -56.42 -24.43 -49.40
CA LYS A 7 -55.14 -24.09 -48.74
C LYS A 7 -55.19 -24.59 -47.30
N GLY A 8 -54.06 -25.06 -46.77
CA GLY A 8 -53.86 -25.34 -45.35
C GLY A 8 -53.82 -24.06 -44.51
N TYR A 9 -54.44 -24.14 -43.34
CA TYR A 9 -54.28 -23.22 -42.23
C TYR A 9 -52.85 -23.29 -41.70
N ASN A 10 -52.23 -22.14 -41.42
CA ASN A 10 -51.65 -21.86 -40.11
C ASN A 10 -51.15 -20.42 -40.05
N SER A 11 -51.86 -19.63 -39.24
CA SER A 11 -51.34 -18.42 -38.61
C SER A 11 -50.19 -18.79 -37.70
N PHE A 12 -48.97 -18.32 -37.95
CA PHE A 12 -47.99 -18.10 -36.89
C PHE A 12 -46.98 -17.03 -37.34
N TYR A 13 -47.19 -15.83 -36.79
CA TYR A 13 -46.22 -14.77 -36.51
C TYR A 13 -45.08 -14.51 -37.52
N ILE A 14 -45.30 -13.44 -38.26
CA ILE A 14 -44.28 -12.51 -38.76
C ILE A 14 -43.43 -12.05 -37.56
N ILE A 15 -42.11 -12.20 -37.65
CA ILE A 15 -41.02 -11.28 -37.22
C ILE A 15 -39.74 -12.12 -37.23
N LEU A 16 -39.02 -12.12 -38.35
CA LEU A 16 -37.66 -12.62 -38.42
C LEU A 16 -36.91 -11.93 -39.56
N SER A 17 -36.37 -10.73 -39.32
CA SER A 17 -35.15 -10.24 -39.99
C SER A 17 -34.84 -8.79 -39.60
N LEU A 18 -34.17 -8.62 -38.47
CA LEU A 18 -33.28 -7.48 -38.24
C LEU A 18 -32.15 -7.92 -37.31
N SER A 19 -31.54 -9.05 -37.69
CA SER A 19 -30.29 -9.52 -37.14
C SER A 19 -29.18 -9.08 -38.09
N PHE A 20 -28.63 -7.88 -37.92
CA PHE A 20 -27.18 -7.65 -37.99
C PHE A 20 -26.86 -6.18 -37.72
N VAL A 21 -25.82 -5.96 -36.91
CA VAL A 21 -25.15 -4.68 -36.63
C VAL A 21 -25.86 -3.77 -35.63
N VAL A 22 -25.86 -4.18 -34.36
CA VAL A 22 -25.48 -3.25 -33.30
C VAL A 22 -24.42 -3.96 -32.45
N VAL A 23 -23.17 -3.86 -32.88
CA VAL A 23 -22.03 -4.10 -31.99
C VAL A 23 -22.05 -2.91 -31.02
N PHE A 24 -22.80 -3.06 -29.92
CA PHE A 24 -22.67 -2.19 -28.76
C PHE A 24 -21.29 -2.44 -28.18
N ILE A 25 -20.31 -1.70 -28.69
CA ILE A 25 -19.03 -1.55 -28.02
C ILE A 25 -19.28 -0.67 -26.80
N PHE A 26 -19.81 -1.27 -25.74
CA PHE A 26 -19.63 -0.76 -24.39
C PHE A 26 -18.15 -0.97 -24.04
N PHE A 27 -17.27 -0.11 -24.58
CA PHE A 27 -16.06 0.24 -23.84
C PHE A 27 -16.56 1.12 -22.70
N GLU A 28 -17.15 0.47 -21.68
CA GLU A 28 -17.17 1.09 -20.37
C GLU A 28 -15.73 1.40 -20.03
N ASN A 29 -15.50 2.64 -19.59
CA ASN A 29 -14.24 3.12 -19.06
C ASN A 29 -13.82 2.20 -17.91
N LEU A 30 -13.17 1.08 -18.23
CA LEU A 30 -12.47 0.28 -17.25
C LEU A 30 -11.47 1.25 -16.62
N PRO A 31 -11.49 1.45 -15.29
CA PRO A 31 -10.45 2.22 -14.65
C PRO A 31 -9.13 1.60 -15.12
N ASN A 32 -8.25 2.42 -15.68
CA ASN A 32 -6.88 1.99 -15.96
C ASN A 32 -6.40 1.34 -14.67
N ALA A 33 -6.23 0.02 -14.68
CA ALA A 33 -5.63 -0.68 -13.57
C ALA A 33 -4.21 -0.14 -13.50
N PHE A 34 -3.96 0.80 -12.58
CA PHE A 34 -2.62 1.20 -12.22
C PHE A 34 -2.03 -0.05 -11.56
N ALA A 35 -1.33 -0.85 -12.36
CA ALA A 35 -0.47 -1.89 -11.84
C ALA A 35 0.71 -1.16 -11.21
N ASP A 36 0.62 -0.90 -9.91
CA ASP A 36 1.77 -0.41 -9.18
C ASP A 36 2.83 -1.52 -9.15
N ASP A 37 4.09 -1.15 -9.36
CA ASP A 37 5.19 -2.11 -9.31
C ASP A 37 5.20 -2.82 -7.96
N GLN A 38 5.46 -4.12 -7.98
CA GLN A 38 5.51 -4.90 -6.73
C GLN A 38 6.63 -4.37 -5.82
N VAL A 39 6.33 -4.19 -4.54
CA VAL A 39 7.36 -3.93 -3.53
C VAL A 39 8.12 -5.22 -3.27
N LEU A 40 9.40 -5.23 -3.64
CA LEU A 40 10.30 -6.35 -3.39
C LEU A 40 10.97 -6.18 -2.03
N ILE A 41 11.19 -7.26 -1.30
CA ILE A 41 11.93 -7.26 -0.03
C ILE A 41 13.25 -8.01 -0.27
N THR A 42 14.36 -7.27 -0.35
CA THR A 42 15.67 -7.86 -0.64
C THR A 42 16.30 -8.48 0.60
N LYS A 43 16.88 -9.69 0.47
CA LYS A 43 17.72 -10.29 1.51
C LYS A 43 19.04 -9.55 1.63
N THR A 44 19.46 -9.22 2.86
CA THR A 44 20.73 -8.53 3.12
C THR A 44 21.41 -9.01 4.41
N GLY A 45 22.64 -8.54 4.64
CA GLY A 45 23.46 -8.84 5.80
C GLY A 45 24.04 -7.60 6.51
N THR A 46 23.62 -6.38 6.12
CA THR A 46 24.17 -5.12 6.66
C THR A 46 23.19 -4.28 7.46
N LEU A 47 21.89 -4.61 7.49
CA LEU A 47 20.85 -3.77 8.12
C LEU A 47 20.83 -3.85 9.64
N ASN A 48 21.58 -4.77 10.25
CA ASN A 48 21.90 -4.70 11.66
C ASN A 48 22.77 -3.47 12.04
N GLN A 49 23.31 -2.75 11.06
CA GLN A 49 24.12 -1.54 11.24
C GLN A 49 23.32 -0.25 11.09
N VAL A 50 22.04 -0.33 10.68
CA VAL A 50 21.16 0.85 10.58
C VAL A 50 21.00 1.52 11.93
N ILE A 51 21.17 2.83 11.94
CA ILE A 51 20.89 3.69 13.07
C ILE A 51 19.48 4.23 12.88
N PHE A 52 18.54 3.74 13.68
CA PHE A 52 17.16 4.20 13.62
C PHE A 52 17.06 5.59 14.26
N ASP A 53 17.15 6.64 13.45
CA ASP A 53 17.05 8.04 13.87
C ASP A 53 16.15 8.89 12.96
N GLY A 54 15.47 8.25 12.00
CA GLY A 54 14.49 8.84 11.10
C GLY A 54 15.13 9.66 9.99
N LYS A 55 16.29 9.22 9.48
CA LYS A 55 17.00 9.80 8.32
C LYS A 55 18.12 8.87 7.87
N TRP A 56 18.73 9.17 6.73
CA TRP A 56 20.03 8.61 6.40
C TRP A 56 21.10 9.15 7.35
N THR A 57 21.70 8.28 8.15
CA THR A 57 22.87 8.61 8.97
C THR A 57 24.15 8.57 8.13
N PHE A 58 24.26 7.63 7.18
CA PHE A 58 25.39 7.55 6.26
C PHE A 58 25.02 6.94 4.89
N TYR A 59 25.79 7.29 3.86
CA TYR A 59 25.44 7.04 2.46
C TYR A 59 25.12 5.57 2.08
N THR A 60 25.75 4.60 2.74
CA THR A 60 25.59 3.17 2.43
C THR A 60 24.58 2.45 3.33
N GLU A 61 23.98 3.14 4.29
CA GLU A 61 23.15 2.56 5.34
C GLU A 61 22.02 1.67 4.80
N TRP A 62 21.21 2.22 3.89
CA TRP A 62 20.12 1.50 3.23
C TRP A 62 20.47 1.00 1.82
N LYS A 63 21.76 0.96 1.44
CA LYS A 63 22.17 0.66 0.05
C LYS A 63 21.82 -0.77 -0.39
N GLU A 64 21.95 -1.74 0.51
CA GLU A 64 21.67 -3.17 0.25
C GLU A 64 20.19 -3.53 0.48
N SER A 65 19.28 -2.63 0.10
CA SER A 65 17.83 -2.85 0.14
C SER A 65 17.21 -2.57 -1.22
N SER A 66 15.99 -3.06 -1.45
CA SER A 66 15.24 -2.73 -2.65
C SER A 66 14.88 -1.24 -2.68
N LEU A 67 14.47 -0.75 -3.84
CA LEU A 67 14.00 0.62 -4.02
C LEU A 67 12.70 0.60 -4.84
N ASN A 68 11.67 1.23 -4.32
CA ASN A 68 10.43 1.52 -5.03
C ASN A 68 10.21 3.04 -4.99
N ASP A 69 10.21 3.67 -6.17
CA ASP A 69 9.92 5.10 -6.33
C ASP A 69 8.41 5.30 -6.55
N LEU A 70 7.74 5.89 -5.57
CA LEU A 70 6.30 6.10 -5.56
C LEU A 70 6.01 7.56 -5.93
N VAL A 71 5.63 7.77 -7.19
CA VAL A 71 5.32 9.11 -7.74
C VAL A 71 3.81 9.27 -7.92
N TYR A 72 3.29 10.38 -7.39
CA TYR A 72 1.86 10.73 -7.41
C TYR A 72 1.56 11.87 -8.40
N ASN A 73 0.28 12.04 -8.73
CA ASN A 73 -0.16 13.00 -9.75
C ASN A 73 0.12 14.46 -9.40
N ASP A 74 0.17 14.80 -8.11
CA ASP A 74 0.49 16.12 -7.59
C ASP A 74 2.01 16.35 -7.46
N THR A 75 2.82 15.50 -8.09
CA THR A 75 4.28 15.47 -8.01
C THR A 75 4.84 15.04 -6.66
N THR A 76 3.99 14.64 -5.70
CA THR A 76 4.45 14.03 -4.47
C THR A 76 5.28 12.79 -4.78
N ARG A 77 6.37 12.61 -4.05
CA ARG A 77 7.32 11.52 -4.26
C ARG A 77 7.72 10.91 -2.94
N ILE A 78 7.65 9.58 -2.88
CA ILE A 78 8.08 8.78 -1.73
C ILE A 78 9.05 7.73 -2.24
N GLU A 79 10.23 7.63 -1.64
CA GLU A 79 11.16 6.53 -1.88
C GLU A 79 10.98 5.48 -0.78
N LEU A 80 10.63 4.26 -1.18
CA LEU A 80 10.48 3.14 -0.26
C LEU A 80 11.69 2.20 -0.40
N ARG A 81 12.43 2.02 0.70
CA ARG A 81 13.44 0.97 0.84
C ARG A 81 12.88 -0.19 1.60
N SER A 82 13.06 -1.42 1.09
CA SER A 82 12.57 -2.63 1.76
C SER A 82 13.61 -3.74 1.75
N ALA A 83 13.77 -4.43 2.87
CA ALA A 83 14.70 -5.54 2.97
C ALA A 83 14.40 -6.43 4.17
N HIS A 84 15.02 -7.60 4.20
CA HIS A 84 14.98 -8.48 5.36
C HIS A 84 16.38 -8.97 5.71
N GLN A 85 16.62 -9.11 7.01
CA GLN A 85 17.83 -9.70 7.55
C GLN A 85 17.47 -10.44 8.85
N ASP A 86 18.02 -11.64 9.00
CA ASP A 86 17.76 -12.53 10.13
C ASP A 86 16.26 -12.72 10.36
N ASN A 87 15.75 -12.22 11.49
CA ASN A 87 14.35 -12.34 11.89
C ASN A 87 13.56 -11.02 11.78
N TYR A 88 14.02 -10.08 10.97
CA TYR A 88 13.42 -8.76 10.86
C TYR A 88 13.19 -8.35 9.42
N LEU A 89 12.06 -7.68 9.19
CA LEU A 89 11.80 -6.85 8.03
C LEU A 89 12.20 -5.42 8.34
N TYR A 90 12.77 -4.75 7.35
CA TYR A 90 13.25 -3.38 7.45
C TYR A 90 12.61 -2.54 6.36
N PHE A 91 12.08 -1.40 6.74
CA PHE A 91 11.50 -0.44 5.80
C PHE A 91 12.00 0.97 6.12
N MET A 92 12.31 1.74 5.09
CA MET A 92 12.47 3.18 5.19
C MET A 92 11.53 3.83 4.17
N ILE A 93 10.71 4.75 4.65
CA ILE A 93 9.80 5.56 3.86
C ILE A 93 10.36 6.99 3.83
N ASP A 94 10.84 7.43 2.68
CA ASP A 94 11.44 8.74 2.48
C ASP A 94 10.46 9.65 1.73
N ALA A 95 9.73 10.50 2.45
CA ALA A 95 8.68 11.35 1.87
C ALA A 95 9.29 12.64 1.31
N LEU A 96 10.03 12.53 0.20
CA LEU A 96 10.90 13.56 -0.37
C LEU A 96 10.25 14.94 -0.57
N THR A 97 8.94 14.97 -0.81
CA THR A 97 8.18 16.21 -1.06
C THR A 97 7.47 16.75 0.18
N GLN A 98 7.42 16.00 1.29
CA GLN A 98 6.84 16.44 2.55
C GLN A 98 7.84 17.31 3.32
N THR A 99 7.85 18.59 2.96
CA THR A 99 8.78 19.62 3.48
C THR A 99 8.15 20.51 4.56
N ASN A 100 6.86 20.33 4.85
CA ASN A 100 6.19 20.91 6.01
C ASN A 100 6.11 19.86 7.12
N PHE A 101 6.43 20.27 8.35
CA PHE A 101 6.60 19.34 9.47
C PHE A 101 5.64 19.68 10.60
N VAL A 102 4.67 18.80 10.84
CA VAL A 102 3.76 18.87 11.97
C VAL A 102 4.09 17.71 12.92
N LYS A 103 4.99 18.00 13.86
CA LYS A 103 5.45 17.04 14.86
C LYS A 103 4.27 16.43 15.62
N ASN A 104 4.36 15.13 15.91
CA ASN A 104 3.30 14.35 16.56
C ASN A 104 1.98 14.22 15.77
N SER A 105 1.92 14.63 14.50
CA SER A 105 0.74 14.49 13.65
C SER A 105 1.06 13.79 12.34
N ASP A 106 2.08 14.28 11.63
CA ASP A 106 2.62 13.61 10.44
C ASP A 106 3.09 12.21 10.82
N ARG A 107 2.73 11.23 9.99
CA ARG A 107 2.95 9.82 10.31
C ARG A 107 3.05 8.99 9.05
N ALA A 108 3.73 7.87 9.18
CA ALA A 108 3.74 6.83 8.16
C ALA A 108 3.34 5.49 8.75
N VAL A 109 2.80 4.63 7.89
CA VAL A 109 2.35 3.29 8.23
C VAL A 109 2.86 2.28 7.21
N ILE A 110 3.28 1.12 7.72
CA ILE A 110 3.47 -0.10 6.95
C ILE A 110 2.47 -1.12 7.47
N CYS A 111 1.57 -1.64 6.62
CA CYS A 111 0.80 -2.83 6.96
C CYS A 111 1.29 -4.05 6.21
N LEU A 112 1.28 -5.19 6.89
CA LEU A 112 1.72 -6.48 6.39
C LEU A 112 0.61 -7.52 6.59
N ASP A 113 0.37 -8.29 5.54
CA ASP A 113 -0.41 -9.52 5.56
C ASP A 113 0.48 -10.68 5.10
N ALA A 114 0.85 -11.57 6.02
CA ALA A 114 1.69 -12.73 5.70
C ALA A 114 0.95 -13.78 4.86
N ASN A 115 -0.38 -13.76 4.82
CA ASN A 115 -1.19 -14.71 4.07
C ASN A 115 -1.49 -14.24 2.63
N ASP A 116 -1.03 -13.04 2.23
CA ASP A 116 -1.30 -12.38 0.94
C ASP A 116 -2.76 -12.55 0.46
N THR A 117 -3.69 -12.36 1.38
CA THR A 117 -5.11 -12.60 1.13
C THR A 117 -5.72 -11.54 0.22
N LYS A 118 -4.99 -10.43 -0.01
CA LYS A 118 -5.39 -9.26 -0.82
C LYS A 118 -6.77 -8.73 -0.42
N MET A 119 -7.15 -8.95 0.84
CA MET A 119 -8.47 -8.60 1.34
C MET A 119 -8.60 -7.08 1.47
N GLN A 120 -9.73 -6.55 1.00
CA GLN A 120 -10.08 -5.14 1.21
C GLN A 120 -10.39 -4.84 2.69
N VAL A 121 -10.80 -5.86 3.45
CA VAL A 121 -11.10 -5.76 4.88
C VAL A 121 -9.99 -6.49 5.67
N PRO A 122 -9.27 -5.80 6.57
CA PRO A 122 -8.17 -6.38 7.32
C PRO A 122 -8.69 -7.37 8.36
N ASP A 123 -8.22 -8.61 8.28
CA ASP A 123 -8.50 -9.66 9.27
C ASP A 123 -7.41 -9.73 10.36
N SER A 124 -7.46 -10.73 11.23
CA SER A 124 -6.49 -10.86 12.33
C SER A 124 -5.05 -11.15 11.89
N SER A 125 -4.80 -11.44 10.61
CA SER A 125 -3.46 -11.62 10.04
C SER A 125 -2.84 -10.33 9.50
N TYR A 126 -3.62 -9.24 9.43
CA TYR A 126 -3.14 -7.91 9.06
C TYR A 126 -2.59 -7.17 10.28
N TYR A 127 -1.35 -6.72 10.18
CA TYR A 127 -0.71 -5.86 11.18
C TYR A 127 -0.24 -4.56 10.55
N CYS A 128 -0.57 -3.43 11.15
CA CYS A 128 -0.09 -2.10 10.73
C CYS A 128 0.83 -1.50 11.78
N PHE A 129 2.00 -1.04 11.35
CA PHE A 129 3.06 -0.48 12.17
C PHE A 129 3.16 1.01 11.88
N ILE A 130 2.95 1.84 12.90
CA ILE A 130 2.84 3.30 12.72
C ILE A 130 4.02 4.01 13.39
N SER A 131 4.63 4.91 12.62
CA SER A 131 5.67 5.84 13.06
C SER A 131 5.13 7.26 12.96
N VAL A 132 5.34 8.07 14.01
CA VAL A 132 4.92 9.47 14.05
C VAL A 132 6.15 10.37 14.02
N LEU A 133 6.11 11.43 13.20
CA LEU A 133 7.21 12.36 13.01
C LEU A 133 7.63 13.02 14.33
N ASN A 134 8.90 12.82 14.72
CA ASN A 134 9.49 13.26 15.98
C ASN A 134 8.69 12.82 17.23
N GLY A 135 7.83 11.81 17.08
CA GLY A 135 7.02 11.27 18.15
C GLY A 135 7.82 10.26 18.99
N LYS A 136 7.51 10.17 20.28
CA LYS A 136 7.95 9.06 21.13
C LYS A 136 7.06 7.82 21.01
N ASN A 137 5.98 7.92 20.22
CA ASN A 137 4.94 6.93 20.12
C ASN A 137 5.05 6.20 18.79
N SER A 138 5.31 4.91 18.86
CA SER A 138 5.00 3.94 17.81
C SER A 138 3.93 3.00 18.33
N PHE A 139 3.03 2.57 17.45
CA PHE A 139 1.96 1.66 17.82
C PHE A 139 1.70 0.65 16.72
N VAL A 140 1.26 -0.53 17.15
CA VAL A 140 0.85 -1.61 16.26
C VAL A 140 -0.66 -1.74 16.31
N LEU A 141 -1.27 -1.78 15.13
CA LEU A 141 -2.67 -2.13 14.95
C LEU A 141 -2.78 -3.55 14.42
N GLN A 142 -3.77 -4.31 14.88
CA GLN A 142 -4.15 -5.59 14.31
C GLN A 142 -5.56 -5.51 13.73
N GLY A 143 -5.77 -6.08 12.54
CA GLY A 143 -7.08 -6.20 11.92
C GLY A 143 -8.00 -7.20 12.64
N GLY A 144 -9.16 -7.46 12.03
CA GLY A 144 -10.15 -8.42 12.52
C GLY A 144 -11.07 -7.90 13.64
N SER A 145 -11.14 -6.59 13.85
CA SER A 145 -12.07 -5.98 14.80
C SER A 145 -13.38 -5.52 14.11
N PRO A 146 -14.47 -5.23 14.86
CA PRO A 146 -15.71 -4.73 14.27
C PRO A 146 -15.55 -3.34 13.63
N LEU A 147 -16.14 -3.13 12.45
CA LEU A 147 -16.10 -1.85 11.73
C LEU A 147 -16.66 -0.68 12.57
N GLU A 148 -17.83 -0.90 13.16
CA GLU A 148 -18.67 0.12 13.80
C GLU A 148 -18.03 0.75 15.03
N ILE A 149 -17.03 0.09 15.61
CA ILE A 149 -16.42 0.47 16.89
C ILE A 149 -14.96 0.89 16.69
N THR A 150 -14.23 0.22 15.79
CA THR A 150 -12.79 0.38 15.72
C THR A 150 -12.24 0.44 14.29
N SER A 151 -13.10 0.64 13.29
CA SER A 151 -12.70 0.71 11.88
C SER A 151 -11.90 -0.52 11.42
N HIS A 152 -12.26 -1.70 11.93
CA HIS A 152 -11.58 -2.98 11.73
C HIS A 152 -10.25 -3.20 12.46
N TYR A 153 -9.70 -2.19 13.13
CA TYR A 153 -8.40 -2.29 13.78
C TYR A 153 -8.49 -2.20 15.30
N LYS A 154 -7.54 -2.80 16.02
CA LYS A 154 -7.34 -2.57 17.45
C LYS A 154 -5.87 -2.29 17.72
N ILE A 155 -5.58 -1.39 18.65
CA ILE A 155 -4.22 -1.18 19.15
C ILE A 155 -3.83 -2.40 19.99
N ILE A 156 -2.65 -2.95 19.72
CA ILE A 156 -2.05 -4.04 20.49
C ILE A 156 -0.68 -3.63 21.02
N PRO A 157 -0.15 -4.32 22.05
CA PRO A 157 1.19 -4.07 22.52
C PRO A 157 2.23 -4.22 21.41
N ASN A 158 3.22 -3.33 21.40
CA ASN A 158 4.35 -3.43 20.49
C ASN A 158 5.15 -4.71 20.77
N PRO A 159 5.49 -5.51 19.75
CA PRO A 159 6.24 -6.73 19.96
C PRO A 159 7.72 -6.44 20.29
N ASP A 160 8.35 -7.39 20.99
CA ASP A 160 9.77 -7.27 21.33
C ASP A 160 10.64 -7.13 20.08
N GLY A 161 11.55 -6.15 20.13
CA GLY A 161 12.46 -5.86 19.02
C GLY A 161 11.87 -5.00 17.90
N PHE A 162 10.58 -4.64 17.95
CA PHE A 162 10.01 -3.64 17.04
C PHE A 162 10.61 -2.26 17.27
N ILE A 163 10.97 -1.59 16.17
CA ILE A 163 11.38 -0.18 16.15
C ILE A 163 10.57 0.52 15.06
N ALA A 164 10.06 1.70 15.37
CA ALA A 164 9.52 2.64 14.40
C ALA A 164 9.85 4.06 14.85
N ILE A 165 10.57 4.80 14.01
CA ILE A 165 11.05 6.16 14.30
C ILE A 165 10.75 7.04 13.10
N GLY A 166 10.37 8.30 13.36
CA GLY A 166 10.11 9.31 12.34
C GLY A 166 10.95 10.53 12.62
N GLY A 167 11.66 11.03 11.62
CA GLY A 167 12.61 12.13 11.72
C GLY A 167 12.55 13.05 10.50
N ILE A 168 13.42 14.05 10.52
CA ILE A 168 13.59 14.99 9.42
C ILE A 168 14.96 14.69 8.82
N SER A 169 14.99 14.46 7.51
CA SER A 169 16.21 14.21 6.76
C SER A 169 17.16 15.41 6.81
N ASP A 170 18.45 15.15 6.55
CA ASP A 170 19.49 16.16 6.57
C ASP A 170 20.42 16.02 5.35
N GLN A 171 21.60 16.67 5.39
CA GLN A 171 22.55 16.65 4.28
C GLN A 171 23.08 15.27 3.89
N ASN A 172 22.88 14.24 4.72
CA ASN A 172 23.26 12.87 4.41
C ASN A 172 22.22 12.15 3.55
N ASP A 173 21.05 12.75 3.32
CA ASP A 173 20.03 12.18 2.47
C ASP A 173 20.57 11.90 1.06
N ARG A 174 20.15 10.76 0.51
CA ARG A 174 20.67 10.25 -0.75
C ARG A 174 20.04 10.92 -1.96
N TYR A 175 18.83 11.44 -1.83
CA TYR A 175 17.98 11.82 -2.96
C TYR A 175 17.90 13.32 -3.14
N THR A 176 17.86 14.07 -2.04
CA THR A 176 17.73 15.52 -2.07
C THR A 176 18.31 16.17 -0.81
N PRO A 177 19.02 17.31 -0.93
CA PRO A 177 19.48 18.07 0.23
C PRO A 177 18.35 18.84 0.93
N THR A 178 17.15 18.90 0.33
CA THR A 178 16.00 19.58 0.94
C THR A 178 15.47 18.74 2.10
N PRO A 179 15.43 19.26 3.33
CA PRO A 179 14.88 18.53 4.47
C PRO A 179 13.44 18.09 4.21
N HIS A 180 13.13 16.84 4.53
CA HIS A 180 11.82 16.23 4.36
C HIS A 180 11.58 15.17 5.46
N SER A 181 10.37 14.62 5.53
CA SER A 181 10.03 13.61 6.54
C SER A 181 10.51 12.23 6.13
N THR A 182 11.19 11.52 7.03
CA THR A 182 11.66 10.15 6.82
C THR A 182 11.23 9.27 7.98
N TYR A 183 10.83 8.04 7.69
CA TYR A 183 10.33 7.08 8.67
C TYR A 183 11.02 5.73 8.51
N GLU A 184 11.49 5.15 9.59
CA GLU A 184 12.24 3.90 9.60
C GLU A 184 11.56 2.85 10.49
N PHE A 185 11.55 1.61 10.03
CA PHE A 185 10.89 0.49 10.68
C PHE A 185 11.80 -0.73 10.74
N ARG A 186 11.78 -1.41 11.90
CA ARG A 186 12.28 -2.78 12.09
C ARG A 186 11.17 -3.61 12.68
N ILE A 187 10.66 -4.57 11.92
CA ILE A 187 9.48 -5.36 12.27
C ILE A 187 9.90 -6.83 12.48
N PRO A 188 9.61 -7.45 13.64
CA PRO A 188 9.90 -8.87 13.87
C PRO A 188 9.07 -9.78 12.96
N ILE A 189 9.73 -10.65 12.21
CA ILE A 189 9.08 -11.59 11.27
C ILE A 189 8.21 -12.61 12.03
N ASP A 190 8.71 -13.16 13.14
CA ASP A 190 7.95 -14.14 13.92
C ASP A 190 6.65 -13.57 14.52
N PHE A 191 6.54 -12.25 14.61
CA PHE A 191 5.31 -11.58 15.05
C PHE A 191 4.27 -11.48 13.94
N VAL A 192 4.67 -11.08 12.72
CA VAL A 192 3.74 -10.94 11.58
C VAL A 192 3.43 -12.28 10.90
N GLY A 193 4.31 -13.26 11.05
CA GLY A 193 4.26 -14.54 10.34
C GLY A 193 5.24 -14.59 9.17
N ARG A 194 5.96 -15.70 9.04
CA ARG A 194 6.92 -15.91 7.93
C ARG A 194 6.16 -16.14 6.63
N SER A 195 6.46 -15.34 5.62
CA SER A 195 6.01 -15.55 4.25
C SER A 195 7.10 -15.24 3.24
N ASP A 196 7.04 -15.90 2.09
CA ASP A 196 7.84 -15.56 0.91
C ASP A 196 7.29 -14.33 0.19
N ILE A 197 5.99 -14.03 0.37
CA ILE A 197 5.28 -12.89 -0.22
C ILE A 197 4.36 -12.29 0.83
N TYR A 198 4.57 -11.01 1.14
CA TYR A 198 3.65 -10.25 1.99
C TYR A 198 2.70 -9.42 1.13
N GLY A 199 1.43 -9.36 1.52
CA GLY A 199 0.58 -8.23 1.16
C GLY A 199 1.10 -6.99 1.88
N ILE A 200 1.50 -5.96 1.12
CA ILE A 200 2.10 -4.73 1.67
C ILE A 200 1.18 -3.56 1.40
N TYR A 201 0.89 -2.79 2.45
CA TYR A 201 0.35 -1.46 2.36
C TYR A 201 1.35 -0.45 2.94
N VAL A 202 1.55 0.65 2.25
CA VAL A 202 2.34 1.79 2.74
C VAL A 202 1.46 3.02 2.71
N GLY A 203 1.49 3.82 3.76
CA GLY A 203 0.78 5.09 3.83
C GLY A 203 1.63 6.18 4.47
N VAL A 204 1.56 7.40 3.93
CA VAL A 204 2.13 8.61 4.52
C VAL A 204 1.02 9.63 4.65
N TYR A 205 0.80 10.11 5.86
CA TYR A 205 -0.13 11.19 6.16
C TYR A 205 0.63 12.49 6.37
N ASP A 206 0.36 13.46 5.49
CA ASP A 206 0.77 14.84 5.65
C ASP A 206 -0.39 15.62 6.28
N SER A 207 -0.24 15.97 7.55
CA SER A 207 -1.28 16.68 8.30
C SER A 207 -1.37 18.17 7.93
N HIS A 208 -0.34 18.74 7.29
CA HIS A 208 -0.38 20.12 6.82
C HIS A 208 -1.34 20.27 5.64
N SER A 209 -1.27 19.36 4.66
CA SER A 209 -2.18 19.31 3.52
C SER A 209 -3.44 18.47 3.78
N ASN A 210 -3.47 17.70 4.87
CA ASN A 210 -4.49 16.71 5.20
C ASN A 210 -4.66 15.67 4.09
N MET A 211 -3.54 15.20 3.54
CA MET A 211 -3.48 14.24 2.44
C MET A 211 -2.86 12.92 2.90
N VAL A 212 -3.35 11.81 2.33
CA VAL A 212 -2.76 10.48 2.47
C VAL A 212 -2.23 10.04 1.12
N TYR A 213 -0.95 9.70 1.09
CA TYR A 213 -0.27 9.09 -0.04
C TYR A 213 -0.03 7.62 0.28
N SER A 214 -0.40 6.72 -0.63
CA SER A 214 -0.36 5.29 -0.32
C SER A 214 0.13 4.42 -1.47
N TYR A 215 0.55 3.21 -1.11
CA TYR A 215 0.80 2.09 -1.99
C TYR A 215 0.05 0.86 -1.45
N PRO A 216 -0.67 0.10 -2.29
CA PRO A 216 -1.10 0.47 -3.64
C PRO A 216 -1.94 1.75 -3.67
N ARG A 217 -1.87 2.54 -4.74
CA ARG A 217 -2.47 3.89 -4.85
C ARG A 217 -4.00 3.92 -4.73
N ILE A 218 -4.66 2.79 -4.91
CA ILE A 218 -6.13 2.67 -4.93
C ILE A 218 -6.68 2.36 -3.51
N LEU A 219 -5.82 2.00 -2.56
CA LEU A 219 -6.21 1.64 -1.21
C LEU A 219 -6.00 2.82 -0.26
N ALA A 220 -6.99 3.69 -0.11
CA ALA A 220 -7.07 4.52 1.10
C ALA A 220 -7.63 3.63 2.22
N GLN A 221 -6.79 2.76 2.80
CA GLN A 221 -7.18 2.02 3.99
C GLN A 221 -7.32 3.03 5.14
N LEU A 222 -8.41 2.94 5.92
CA LEU A 222 -8.75 3.80 7.07
C LEU A 222 -7.79 3.61 8.28
N VAL A 223 -6.51 3.45 8.00
CA VAL A 223 -5.43 3.22 8.98
C VAL A 223 -4.81 4.54 9.44
N LEU A 224 -4.93 5.58 8.62
CA LEU A 224 -4.39 6.92 8.86
C LEU A 224 -5.51 7.90 9.15
#